data_AF-A0A849E3L4-F1
#
_entry.id   AF-A0A849E3L4-F1
#
_cell.length_a   1.000
_cell.length_b   1.000
_cell.length_c   1.000
_cell.angle_alpha   90.00
_cell.angle_beta   90.00
_cell.angle_gamma   90.00
#
_symmetry.space_group_name_H-M   'P 1'
#
loop_
_entity.id
_entity.type
_entity.pdbx_description
1 polymer ?
#
loop_
_entity_poly.entity_id
_entity_poly.type
_entity_poly.pdbx_seq_one_letter_code
_entity_poly.pdbx_strand_id
1 'polypeptide(L)'
;HEFIVTLKKEAKETGVNAMDFAKRLLDLGYHAPTTYFPLLIPECLLIEPTETESKDEMDGFVAAMKQIKDEAHSTPEKVTSAPFTMPVKRLDDVKAARELDLAWSPVSEELSES
;
A
#
# COMPACT_ATOMS: atom_id res chain seq x y z
N HIS A 1 -19.81 -4.82 -8.08
CA HIS A 1 -18.93 -4.22 -9.08
C HIS A 1 -18.09 -3.19 -8.35
N GLU A 2 -18.35 -1.89 -8.20
CA GLU A 2 -17.35 -1.02 -7.51
C GLU A 2 -17.89 0.21 -6.75
N PHE A 3 -17.09 0.75 -5.83
CA PHE A 3 -17.32 2.02 -5.12
C PHE A 3 -16.01 2.70 -4.70
N ILE A 4 -16.07 3.99 -4.35
CA ILE A 4 -14.89 4.77 -3.95
C ILE A 4 -14.98 5.19 -2.48
N VAL A 5 -13.88 4.98 -1.75
CA VAL A 5 -13.67 5.49 -0.39
C VAL A 5 -12.60 6.57 -0.45
N THR A 6 -12.90 7.77 0.04
CA THR A 6 -11.90 8.82 0.24
C THR A 6 -11.39 8.80 1.67
N LEU A 7 -10.06 8.83 1.81
CA LEU A 7 -9.28 8.92 3.04
C LEU A 7 -8.76 10.34 3.27
N LYS A 8 -9.33 11.34 2.58
CA LYS A 8 -8.91 12.74 2.68
C LYS A 8 -8.95 13.26 4.13
N LYS A 9 -9.92 12.80 4.92
CA LYS A 9 -10.06 13.20 6.32
C LYS A 9 -8.92 12.58 7.14
N GLU A 10 -8.71 11.29 7.01
CA GLU A 10 -7.65 10.54 7.67
C GLU A 10 -6.28 11.13 7.34
N ALA A 11 -6.00 11.41 6.07
CA ALA A 11 -4.76 12.06 5.64
C ALA A 11 -4.55 13.44 6.26
N LYS A 12 -5.62 14.26 6.34
CA LYS A 12 -5.55 15.59 6.96
C LYS A 12 -5.33 15.53 8.47
N GLU A 13 -5.96 14.57 9.16
CA GLU A 13 -5.95 14.48 10.62
C GLU A 13 -4.74 13.74 11.17
N THR A 14 -4.21 12.76 10.43
CA THR A 14 -3.18 11.83 10.92
C THR A 14 -1.89 11.87 10.11
N GLY A 15 -1.90 12.47 8.91
CA GLY A 15 -0.80 12.40 7.95
C GLY A 15 -0.73 11.09 7.16
N VAL A 16 -1.59 10.11 7.47
CA VAL A 16 -1.63 8.80 6.80
C VAL A 16 -2.46 8.89 5.52
N ASN A 17 -1.84 8.68 4.37
CA ASN A 17 -2.45 8.86 3.05
C ASN A 17 -3.01 7.54 2.47
N ALA A 18 -3.62 7.60 1.28
CA ALA A 18 -4.21 6.42 0.65
C ALA A 18 -3.16 5.36 0.25
N MET A 19 -1.94 5.77 -0.11
CA MET A 19 -0.85 4.83 -0.35
C MET A 19 -0.43 4.10 0.94
N ASP A 20 -0.45 4.78 2.09
CA ASP A 20 -0.12 4.16 3.38
C ASP A 20 -1.16 3.10 3.78
N PHE A 21 -2.45 3.37 3.56
CA PHE A 21 -3.50 2.36 3.71
C PHE A 21 -3.27 1.17 2.77
N ALA A 22 -2.97 1.42 1.49
CA ALA A 22 -2.69 0.39 0.51
C ALA A 22 -1.50 -0.50 0.92
N LYS A 23 -0.40 0.08 1.40
CA LYS A 23 0.76 -0.68 1.87
C LYS A 23 0.46 -1.45 3.15
N ARG A 24 -0.35 -0.90 4.04
CA ARG A 24 -0.73 -1.59 5.28
C ARG A 24 -1.68 -2.76 5.05
N LEU A 25 -2.56 -2.70 4.04
CA LEU A 25 -3.39 -3.84 3.63
C LEU A 25 -2.56 -5.07 3.26
N LEU A 26 -1.38 -4.88 2.64
CA LEU A 26 -0.47 -5.99 2.29
C LEU A 26 -0.05 -6.78 3.53
N ASP A 27 0.24 -6.10 4.64
CA ASP A 27 0.59 -6.76 5.90
C ASP A 27 -0.56 -7.56 6.51
N LEU A 28 -1.80 -7.20 6.17
CA LEU A 28 -3.02 -7.86 6.63
C LEU A 28 -3.50 -8.93 5.63
N GLY A 29 -2.70 -9.25 4.61
CA GLY A 29 -3.00 -10.31 3.64
C GLY A 29 -3.92 -9.88 2.49
N TYR A 30 -4.21 -8.58 2.35
CA TYR A 30 -5.05 -8.06 1.27
C TYR A 30 -4.22 -7.35 0.21
N HIS A 31 -4.50 -7.64 -1.06
CA HIS A 31 -4.03 -6.78 -2.14
C HIS A 31 -4.71 -5.41 -2.03
N ALA A 32 -3.96 -4.35 -2.29
CA ALA A 32 -4.52 -3.01 -2.26
C ALA A 32 -5.56 -2.81 -3.38
N PRO A 33 -6.69 -2.15 -3.12
CA PRO A 33 -7.57 -1.68 -4.18
C PRO A 33 -6.86 -0.65 -5.07
N THR A 34 -7.51 -0.24 -6.16
CA THR A 34 -6.97 0.80 -7.04
C THR A 34 -6.85 2.12 -6.28
N THR A 35 -5.64 2.65 -6.16
CA THR A 35 -5.37 3.92 -5.44
C THR A 35 -5.36 5.11 -6.39
N TYR A 36 -5.82 6.28 -5.92
CA TYR A 36 -5.74 7.57 -6.64
C TYR A 36 -6.44 7.60 -8.01
N PHE A 37 -7.45 6.74 -8.21
CA PHE A 37 -8.32 6.78 -9.37
C PHE A 37 -9.79 6.70 -8.94
N PRO A 38 -10.68 7.56 -9.48
CA PRO A 38 -10.44 8.62 -10.45
C PRO A 38 -9.69 9.83 -9.84
N LEU A 39 -8.88 10.51 -10.67
CA LEU A 39 -7.99 11.61 -10.24
C LEU A 39 -8.69 12.80 -9.55
N LEU A 40 -10.01 12.96 -9.76
CA LEU A 40 -10.80 14.03 -9.16
C LEU A 40 -11.09 13.83 -7.67
N ILE A 41 -10.87 12.64 -7.13
CA ILE A 41 -11.11 12.31 -5.72
C ILE A 41 -9.75 12.14 -5.02
N PRO A 42 -9.37 13.07 -4.12
CA PRO A 42 -8.10 12.97 -3.42
C PRO A 42 -8.12 11.81 -2.41
N GLU A 43 -6.95 11.22 -2.20
CA GLU A 43 -6.72 10.15 -1.22
C GLU A 43 -7.75 9.02 -1.33
N CYS A 44 -7.99 8.51 -2.53
CA CYS A 44 -9.06 7.55 -2.75
C CYS A 44 -8.58 6.12 -3.01
N LEU A 45 -9.45 5.19 -2.61
CA LEU A 45 -9.41 3.78 -2.96
C LEU A 45 -10.68 3.47 -3.76
N LEU A 46 -10.54 2.95 -4.96
CA LEU A 46 -11.62 2.35 -5.74
C LEU A 46 -11.62 0.85 -5.46
N ILE A 47 -12.71 0.39 -4.84
CA ILE A 47 -12.88 -0.96 -4.31
C ILE A 47 -13.93 -1.68 -5.17
N GLU A 48 -13.55 -2.81 -5.73
CA GLU A 48 -14.41 -3.69 -6.53
C GLU A 48 -14.43 -5.12 -5.95
N PRO A 49 -15.40 -5.47 -5.09
CA PRO A 49 -15.66 -6.86 -4.79
C PRO A 49 -16.43 -7.46 -5.98
N THR A 50 -15.79 -8.37 -6.70
CA THR A 50 -16.41 -9.16 -7.77
C THR A 50 -17.45 -10.12 -7.18
N GLU A 51 -18.30 -10.70 -8.03
CA GLU A 51 -19.37 -11.60 -7.62
C GLU A 51 -18.90 -12.94 -7.03
N THR A 52 -17.61 -13.28 -7.20
CA THR A 52 -17.02 -14.53 -6.73
C THR A 52 -16.57 -14.48 -5.28
N GLU A 53 -16.41 -13.29 -4.71
CA GLU A 53 -15.94 -13.12 -3.34
C GLU A 53 -17.01 -13.51 -2.32
N SER A 54 -16.60 -14.21 -1.28
CA SER A 54 -17.51 -14.63 -0.22
C SER A 54 -17.85 -13.47 0.72
N LYS A 55 -18.96 -13.59 1.45
CA LYS A 55 -19.31 -12.62 2.49
C LYS A 55 -18.22 -12.50 3.56
N ASP A 56 -17.61 -13.63 3.94
CA ASP A 56 -16.59 -13.65 4.98
C ASP A 56 -15.30 -12.93 4.53
N GLU A 57 -14.93 -13.04 3.25
CA GLU A 57 -13.82 -12.28 2.67
C GLU A 57 -14.10 -10.77 2.66
N MET A 58 -15.30 -10.36 2.29
CA MET A 58 -15.71 -8.95 2.33
C MET A 58 -15.71 -8.40 3.77
N ASP A 59 -16.21 -9.17 4.73
CA ASP A 59 -16.22 -8.79 6.15
C ASP A 59 -14.79 -8.68 6.70
N GLY A 60 -13.89 -9.59 6.30
CA GLY A 60 -12.46 -9.54 6.62
C GLY A 60 -11.77 -8.30 6.06
N PHE A 61 -12.02 -7.95 4.79
CA PHE A 61 -11.49 -6.73 4.18
C PHE A 61 -11.98 -5.47 4.90
N VAL A 62 -13.26 -5.41 5.26
CA VAL A 62 -13.84 -4.30 6.03
C VAL A 62 -13.20 -4.21 7.43
N ALA A 63 -12.95 -5.35 8.08
CA ALA A 63 -12.26 -5.38 9.38
C ALA A 63 -10.82 -4.87 9.26
N ALA A 64 -10.08 -5.28 8.22
CA ALA A 64 -8.74 -4.79 7.94
C ALA A 64 -8.73 -3.25 7.72
N MET A 65 -9.65 -2.72 6.90
CA MET A 65 -9.78 -1.28 6.67
C MET A 65 -10.07 -0.49 7.96
N LYS A 66 -10.93 -1.02 8.84
CA LYS A 66 -11.22 -0.41 10.15
C LYS A 66 -9.98 -0.43 11.06
N GLN A 67 -9.29 -1.56 11.11
CA GLN A 67 -8.06 -1.69 11.90
C GLN A 67 -7.01 -0.67 11.43
N ILE A 68 -6.80 -0.52 10.13
CA ILE A 68 -5.83 0.46 9.59
C ILE A 68 -6.23 1.88 9.97
N LYS A 69 -7.53 2.21 9.91
CA LYS A 69 -8.03 3.51 10.34
C LYS A 69 -7.75 3.77 11.82
N ASP A 70 -8.00 2.79 12.69
CA ASP A 70 -7.71 2.91 14.12
C ASP A 70 -6.19 3.04 14.38
N GLU A 71 -5.37 2.28 13.64
CA GLU A 71 -3.91 2.38 13.65
C GLU A 71 -3.43 3.75 13.17
N ALA A 72 -4.09 4.37 12.18
CA ALA A 72 -3.74 5.70 11.69
C ALA A 72 -3.95 6.78 12.76
N HIS A 73 -4.96 6.65 13.62
CA HIS A 73 -5.20 7.60 14.70
C HIS A 73 -4.36 7.33 15.96
N SER A 74 -4.07 6.06 16.26
CA SER A 74 -3.39 5.66 17.51
C SER A 74 -1.88 5.49 17.35
N THR A 75 -1.43 4.96 16.22
CA THR A 75 -0.02 4.67 15.89
C THR A 75 0.28 4.93 14.41
N PRO A 76 0.21 6.20 13.93
CA PRO A 76 0.36 6.54 12.51
C PRO A 76 1.62 5.95 11.86
N GLU A 77 2.73 5.95 12.61
CA GLU A 77 4.04 5.43 12.19
C GLU A 77 3.99 3.98 11.71
N LYS A 78 3.10 3.18 12.30
CA LYS A 78 2.88 1.77 11.92
C LYS A 78 2.28 1.67 10.53
N VAL A 79 1.45 2.63 10.13
CA VAL A 79 0.80 2.63 8.81
C VAL A 79 1.74 3.22 7.76
N THR A 80 2.41 4.33 8.08
CA THR A 80 3.34 5.00 7.15
C THR A 80 4.59 4.18 6.85
N SER A 81 5.05 3.36 7.80
CA SER A 81 6.23 2.50 7.64
C SER A 81 5.92 1.13 7.02
N ALA A 82 4.65 0.81 6.76
CA ALA A 82 4.25 -0.43 6.10
C ALA A 82 4.74 -0.49 4.63
N PRO A 83 4.96 -1.68 4.04
CA PRO A 83 4.74 -2.99 4.62
C PRO A 83 5.94 -3.53 5.42
N PHE A 84 5.67 -4.45 6.36
CA PHE A 84 6.66 -5.13 7.20
C PHE A 84 6.77 -6.64 6.94
N THR A 85 5.69 -7.30 6.52
CA THR A 85 5.69 -8.78 6.36
C THR A 85 6.03 -9.22 4.94
N MET A 86 6.06 -8.28 3.99
CA MET A 86 6.41 -8.55 2.60
C MET A 86 7.91 -8.82 2.41
N PRO A 87 8.32 -9.63 1.41
CA PRO A 87 9.73 -9.91 1.12
C PRO A 87 10.58 -8.66 0.86
N VAL A 88 9.94 -7.60 0.35
CA VAL A 88 10.53 -6.29 0.11
C VAL A 88 9.67 -5.20 0.76
N LYS A 89 10.31 -4.16 1.26
CA LYS A 89 9.65 -2.97 1.82
C LYS A 89 9.33 -1.97 0.70
N ARG A 90 8.99 -0.73 1.06
CA ARG A 90 8.86 0.37 0.10
C ARG A 90 10.14 0.51 -0.71
N LEU A 91 9.99 0.50 -2.03
CA LEU A 91 11.07 0.76 -2.96
C LEU A 91 11.30 2.27 -3.07
N ASP A 92 12.53 2.67 -3.39
CA ASP A 92 12.86 4.05 -3.66
C ASP A 92 12.54 4.36 -5.13
N ASP A 93 11.28 4.70 -5.39
CA ASP A 93 10.78 5.00 -6.73
C ASP A 93 11.46 6.23 -7.34
N VAL A 94 11.91 7.18 -6.50
CA VAL A 94 12.62 8.38 -6.95
C VAL A 94 14.01 8.01 -7.46
N LYS A 95 14.74 7.19 -6.71
CA LYS A 95 16.03 6.68 -7.14
C LYS A 95 15.88 5.84 -8.38
N ALA A 96 14.94 4.90 -8.41
CA ALA A 96 14.71 4.03 -9.58
C ALA A 96 14.40 4.84 -10.85
N ALA A 97 13.65 5.93 -10.75
CA ALA A 97 13.35 6.81 -11.89
C ALA A 97 14.56 7.66 -12.34
N ARG A 98 15.51 7.94 -11.45
CA ARG A 98 16.71 8.76 -11.73
C ARG A 98 17.92 7.95 -12.17
N GLU A 99 18.08 6.76 -11.60
CA GLU A 99 19.20 5.83 -11.79
C GLU A 99 18.66 4.54 -12.40
N LEU A 100 18.35 4.59 -13.70
CA LEU A 100 17.71 3.48 -14.41
C LEU A 100 18.68 2.31 -14.59
N ASP A 101 18.43 1.22 -13.86
CA ASP A 101 19.01 -0.10 -14.10
C ASP A 101 17.97 -1.00 -14.77
N LEU A 102 18.07 -1.12 -16.09
CA LEU A 102 17.02 -1.74 -16.93
C LEU A 102 17.38 -3.15 -17.42
N ALA A 103 18.61 -3.59 -17.22
CA ALA A 103 19.10 -4.84 -17.77
C ALA A 103 19.94 -5.58 -16.73
N TRP A 104 19.58 -6.85 -16.51
CA TRP A 104 20.38 -7.71 -15.65
C TRP A 104 21.79 -7.85 -16.23
N SER A 105 22.78 -7.57 -15.40
CA SER A 105 24.18 -7.85 -15.66
C SER A 105 24.71 -8.77 -14.58
N PRO A 106 25.54 -9.77 -14.91
CA PRO A 106 26.19 -10.57 -13.89
C PRO A 106 27.03 -9.65 -12.99
N VAL A 107 26.89 -9.79 -11.66
CA VAL A 107 27.76 -9.09 -10.72
C VAL A 107 29.17 -9.62 -10.94
N SER A 108 30.11 -8.75 -11.31
CA SER A 108 31.51 -9.14 -11.45
C SER A 108 32.05 -9.51 -10.06
N GLU A 109 32.37 -10.78 -9.84
CA GLU A 109 33.16 -11.26 -8.70
C GLU A 109 34.62 -10.78 -8.85
N GLU A 110 34.85 -9.48 -8.73
CA GLU A 110 36.20 -8.92 -8.57
C GLU A 110 36.16 -8.02 -7.34
N LEU A 111 36.60 -8.59 -6.20
CA LEU A 111 37.18 -7.95 -5.00
C LEU A 111 36.92 -8.84 -3.76
N SER A 112 37.57 -10.01 -3.71
CA SER A 112 37.87 -10.66 -2.41
C SER A 112 39.25 -11.32 -2.32
N GLU A 113 40.12 -11.16 -3.31
CA GLU A 113 41.52 -11.58 -3.23
C GLU A 113 42.46 -10.42 -3.62
N SER A 114 42.71 -9.52 -2.67
CA SER A 114 43.99 -8.79 -2.50
C SER A 114 44.02 -8.05 -1.16
#